data_AF-A0A7X1HG25-F1
#
_entry.id   AF-A0A7X1HG25-F1
#
_cell.length_a   1.000
_cell.length_b   1.000
_cell.length_c   1.000
_cell.angle_alpha   90.00
_cell.angle_beta   90.00
_cell.angle_gamma   90.00
#
_symmetry.space_group_name_H-M   'P 1'
#
loop_
_entity.id
_entity.type
_entity.pdbx_description
1 polymer ?
#
loop_
_entity_poly.entity_id
_entity_poly.type
_entity_poly.pdbx_seq_one_letter_code
_entity_poly.pdbx_strand_id
1 'polypeptide(L)'
;MTINPMMIALSSVLFLATVDLHAAEVETRAPVKILFINSSDLDFIAAVYGEVLKDVGYRVRYVQADYAASYTAVATGDIDVTLGAWQTTGADLTKAAVATGKVENYGPTGVKVTEGWWYTDKTKEACPGLPDWEALKEPGCVKALETAETAPKGRFLDAPADWATGSEKRIEDLKLDLTLISSGSPGTLIAATKGAIDRGEPILAWGYLPHPLYAKAPQNFVQVPNFTRDLDVLKLANKEGFAKIKIASTILKNFTLTSEQVEKGMADIEEGGLTAEQAARKWMDGNTATWKAWSNP
;
A
#
# COMPACT_ATOMS: atom_id res chain seq x y z
N MET A 1 37.19 -61.48 55.95
CA MET A 1 35.98 -60.87 56.54
C MET A 1 36.12 -59.37 56.38
N THR A 2 35.21 -58.57 55.84
CA THR A 2 34.00 -58.78 55.03
C THR A 2 33.52 -57.35 54.71
N ILE A 3 33.03 -57.14 53.49
CA ILE A 3 32.09 -56.08 53.08
C ILE A 3 32.67 -54.68 52.82
N ASN A 4 32.75 -54.35 51.52
CA ASN A 4 32.51 -53.03 50.91
C ASN A 4 31.03 -53.03 50.44
N PRO A 5 30.37 -51.95 49.96
CA PRO A 5 30.71 -50.51 49.90
C PRO A 5 29.54 -49.57 50.33
N MET A 6 29.75 -48.26 50.41
CA MET A 6 28.81 -47.30 49.77
C MET A 6 29.43 -45.90 49.63
N MET A 7 29.65 -45.49 48.39
CA MET A 7 29.96 -44.12 47.97
C MET A 7 28.72 -43.23 48.18
N ILE A 8 28.92 -42.03 48.71
CA ILE A 8 27.99 -40.91 48.51
C ILE A 8 28.82 -39.75 47.95
N ALA A 9 28.75 -39.59 46.63
CA ALA A 9 29.26 -38.43 45.92
C ALA A 9 28.18 -37.34 45.94
N LEU A 10 28.50 -36.19 46.51
CA LEU A 10 27.64 -35.01 46.54
C LEU A 10 27.76 -34.29 45.18
N SER A 11 26.86 -34.61 44.24
CA SER A 11 26.80 -33.90 42.95
C SER A 11 26.13 -32.52 43.13
N SER A 12 26.91 -31.47 42.90
CA SER A 12 26.44 -30.10 42.76
C SER A 12 25.64 -29.97 41.45
N VAL A 13 24.33 -29.78 41.55
CA VAL A 13 23.48 -29.49 40.37
C VAL A 13 23.58 -28.00 40.06
N LEU A 14 24.37 -27.67 39.04
CA LEU A 14 24.35 -26.37 38.39
C LEU A 14 23.05 -26.29 37.58
N PHE A 15 22.08 -25.49 38.04
CA PHE A 15 20.90 -25.15 37.25
C PHE A 15 21.35 -24.22 36.10
N LEU A 16 21.66 -24.80 34.94
CA LEU A 16 21.69 -24.03 33.70
C LEU A 16 20.26 -23.58 33.42
N ALA A 17 20.01 -22.28 33.51
CA ALA A 17 18.83 -21.68 32.92
C ALA A 17 18.92 -21.88 31.40
N THR A 18 18.28 -22.94 30.90
CA THR A 18 17.98 -23.08 29.47
C THR A 18 16.95 -22.01 29.16
N VAL A 19 17.42 -20.86 28.67
CA VAL A 19 16.55 -19.90 28.01
C VAL A 19 15.89 -20.64 26.84
N ASP A 20 14.56 -20.64 26.80
CA ASP A 20 13.72 -21.26 25.77
C ASP A 20 14.06 -20.73 24.37
N LEU A 21 15.13 -21.26 23.77
CA LEU A 21 15.47 -21.01 22.37
C LEU A 21 14.58 -21.82 21.40
N HIS A 22 13.81 -22.76 21.93
CA HIS A 22 13.01 -23.71 21.13
C HIS A 22 11.63 -23.16 20.69
N ALA A 23 11.13 -22.08 21.29
CA ALA A 23 9.83 -21.50 20.89
C ALA A 23 9.90 -20.74 19.54
N ALA A 24 11.06 -20.19 19.19
CA ALA A 24 11.28 -19.48 17.93
C ALA A 24 11.39 -20.45 16.72
N GLU A 25 11.77 -21.70 16.95
CA GLU A 25 12.10 -22.67 15.89
C GLU A 25 10.86 -23.35 15.27
N VAL A 26 9.70 -23.28 15.94
CA VAL A 26 8.48 -24.01 15.54
C VAL A 26 7.55 -23.21 14.62
N GLU A 27 7.64 -21.87 14.54
CA GLU A 27 6.64 -21.08 13.80
C GLU A 27 6.76 -21.11 12.26
N THR A 28 7.90 -21.39 11.61
CA THR A 28 7.93 -21.37 10.11
C THR A 28 8.91 -22.31 9.41
N ARG A 29 8.38 -23.24 8.61
CA ARG A 29 9.05 -23.77 7.40
C ARG A 29 8.61 -23.07 6.11
N ALA A 30 7.35 -22.62 6.05
CA ALA A 30 6.77 -21.95 4.90
C ALA A 30 6.98 -20.42 4.98
N PRO A 31 7.19 -19.74 3.84
CA PRO A 31 7.32 -18.28 3.82
C PRO A 31 5.97 -17.59 4.06
N VAL A 32 5.99 -16.46 4.77
CA VAL A 32 4.86 -15.51 4.87
C VAL A 32 4.69 -14.82 3.51
N LYS A 33 3.48 -14.90 2.95
CA LYS A 33 3.13 -14.37 1.64
C LYS A 33 2.53 -12.97 1.77
N ILE A 34 3.22 -11.97 1.23
CA ILE A 34 2.85 -10.56 1.33
C ILE A 34 2.51 -10.05 -0.08
N LEU A 35 1.41 -9.32 -0.22
CA LEU A 35 1.00 -8.72 -1.50
C LEU A 35 2.00 -7.66 -2.00
N PHE A 36 2.35 -7.74 -3.28
CA PHE A 36 2.80 -6.61 -4.11
C PHE A 36 1.83 -6.38 -5.28
N ILE A 37 1.68 -5.13 -5.69
CA ILE A 37 0.82 -4.73 -6.82
C ILE A 37 1.56 -3.93 -7.91
N ASN A 38 2.89 -3.79 -7.82
CA ASN A 38 3.70 -2.90 -8.67
C ASN A 38 3.34 -1.41 -8.52
N SER A 39 2.95 -0.98 -7.32
CA SER A 39 2.78 0.43 -6.95
C SER A 39 3.82 0.77 -5.90
N SER A 40 4.60 1.83 -6.11
CA SER A 40 5.78 2.16 -5.30
C SER A 40 5.43 2.39 -3.83
N ASP A 41 4.29 2.99 -3.54
CA ASP A 41 3.74 3.22 -2.20
C ASP A 41 3.41 1.91 -1.48
N LEU A 42 2.53 1.08 -2.06
CA LEU A 42 2.03 -0.14 -1.45
C LEU A 42 3.16 -1.15 -1.29
N ASP A 43 3.97 -1.31 -2.33
CA ASP A 43 5.08 -2.25 -2.33
C ASP A 43 6.14 -1.80 -1.31
N PHE A 44 6.40 -0.50 -1.14
CA PHE A 44 7.26 0.00 -0.06
C PHE A 44 6.69 -0.32 1.33
N ILE A 45 5.41 -0.03 1.59
CA ILE A 45 4.76 -0.33 2.88
C ILE A 45 4.85 -1.83 3.18
N ALA A 46 4.54 -2.67 2.19
CA ALA A 46 4.61 -4.13 2.28
C ALA A 46 6.05 -4.63 2.49
N ALA A 47 7.01 -4.00 1.81
CA ALA A 47 8.43 -4.32 1.93
C ALA A 47 8.96 -4.00 3.33
N VAL A 48 8.61 -2.86 3.94
CA VAL A 48 9.01 -2.53 5.32
C VAL A 48 8.54 -3.61 6.29
N TYR A 49 7.28 -4.04 6.18
CA TYR A 49 6.79 -5.13 7.01
C TYR A 49 7.55 -6.44 6.75
N GLY A 50 7.74 -6.81 5.48
CA GLY A 50 8.45 -8.03 5.10
C GLY A 50 9.92 -8.05 5.52
N GLU A 51 10.64 -6.93 5.44
CA GLU A 51 12.03 -6.84 5.87
C GLU A 51 12.17 -6.91 7.39
N VAL A 52 11.23 -6.33 8.15
CA VAL A 52 11.17 -6.53 9.61
C VAL A 52 10.93 -7.99 9.96
N LEU A 53 10.03 -8.68 9.24
CA LEU A 53 9.80 -10.11 9.43
C LEU A 53 11.06 -10.95 9.17
N LYS A 54 11.83 -10.61 8.12
CA LYS A 54 13.11 -11.26 7.83
C LYS A 54 14.12 -11.06 8.96
N ASP A 55 14.22 -9.84 9.49
CA ASP A 55 15.14 -9.50 10.60
C ASP A 55 14.84 -10.27 11.89
N VAL A 56 13.57 -10.64 12.14
CA VAL A 56 13.16 -11.47 13.29
C VAL A 56 13.08 -12.97 12.97
N GLY A 57 13.54 -13.40 11.79
CA GLY A 57 13.77 -14.81 11.46
C GLY A 57 12.72 -15.48 10.57
N TYR A 58 11.70 -14.77 10.08
CA TYR A 58 10.73 -15.34 9.15
C TYR A 58 11.27 -15.40 7.71
N ARG A 59 10.85 -16.41 6.96
CA ARG A 59 10.95 -16.38 5.49
C ARG A 59 9.79 -15.59 4.93
N VAL A 60 10.06 -14.74 3.93
CA VAL A 60 9.04 -13.93 3.26
C VAL A 60 9.04 -14.22 1.77
N ARG A 61 7.84 -14.25 1.18
CA ARG A 61 7.62 -14.30 -0.27
C ARG A 61 6.68 -13.17 -0.66
N TYR A 62 7.13 -12.26 -1.51
CA TYR A 62 6.23 -11.29 -2.13
C TYR A 62 5.45 -11.97 -3.26
N VAL A 63 4.15 -11.74 -3.30
CA VAL A 63 3.23 -12.32 -4.28
C VAL A 63 2.61 -11.16 -5.07
N GLN A 64 2.91 -11.14 -6.36
CA GLN A 64 2.32 -10.19 -7.28
C GLN A 64 0.86 -10.57 -7.57
N ALA A 65 -0.06 -9.63 -7.38
CA ALA A 65 -1.46 -9.78 -7.78
C ALA A 65 -2.10 -8.43 -8.12
N ASP A 66 -3.21 -8.47 -8.85
CA ASP A 66 -4.04 -7.29 -9.11
C ASP A 66 -4.67 -6.79 -7.80
N TYR A 67 -4.87 -5.48 -7.69
CA TYR A 67 -5.36 -4.82 -6.48
C TYR A 67 -6.71 -5.37 -6.03
N ALA A 68 -7.73 -5.36 -6.89
CA ALA A 68 -9.04 -5.89 -6.55
C ALA A 68 -9.02 -7.40 -6.24
N ALA A 69 -8.21 -8.17 -6.98
CA ALA A 69 -8.10 -9.62 -6.79
C ALA A 69 -7.44 -9.97 -5.43
N SER A 70 -6.55 -9.11 -4.92
CA SER A 70 -5.84 -9.32 -3.66
C SER A 70 -6.77 -9.51 -2.46
N TYR A 71 -7.95 -8.87 -2.45
CA TYR A 71 -8.96 -9.00 -1.40
C TYR A 71 -9.57 -10.40 -1.33
N THR A 72 -9.71 -11.08 -2.47
CA THR A 72 -10.10 -12.49 -2.49
C THR A 72 -8.91 -13.38 -2.14
N ALA A 73 -7.71 -13.06 -2.65
CA ALA A 73 -6.50 -13.82 -2.37
C ALA A 73 -6.16 -13.88 -0.86
N VAL A 74 -6.40 -12.81 -0.10
CA VAL A 74 -6.21 -12.84 1.36
C VAL A 74 -7.28 -13.69 2.05
N ALA A 75 -8.51 -13.75 1.51
CA ALA A 75 -9.58 -14.57 2.07
C ALA A 75 -9.38 -16.08 1.79
N THR A 76 -8.82 -16.43 0.63
CA THR A 76 -8.47 -17.82 0.26
C THR A 76 -7.16 -18.27 0.89
N GLY A 77 -6.33 -17.33 1.34
CA GLY A 77 -5.00 -17.61 1.87
C GLY A 77 -3.97 -17.82 0.78
N ASP A 78 -4.23 -17.37 -0.45
CA ASP A 78 -3.22 -17.31 -1.53
C ASP A 78 -2.14 -16.27 -1.23
N ILE A 79 -2.52 -15.19 -0.55
CA ILE A 79 -1.63 -14.32 0.22
C ILE A 79 -2.01 -14.39 1.70
N ASP A 80 -1.04 -14.17 2.59
CA ASP A 80 -1.29 -14.20 4.03
C ASP A 80 -1.68 -12.81 4.55
N VAL A 81 -1.12 -11.74 3.96
CA VAL A 81 -1.36 -10.35 4.39
C VAL A 81 -1.24 -9.36 3.24
N THR A 82 -2.05 -8.30 3.32
CA THR A 82 -1.89 -7.05 2.59
C THR A 82 -1.88 -5.87 3.57
N LEU A 83 -0.98 -4.92 3.34
CA LEU A 83 -0.91 -3.64 4.07
C LEU A 83 -1.42 -2.47 3.20
N GLY A 84 -2.09 -2.79 2.09
CA GLY A 84 -2.51 -1.84 1.09
C GLY A 84 -4.01 -1.84 0.86
N ALA A 85 -4.84 -2.05 1.89
CA ALA A 85 -6.28 -1.92 1.72
C ALA A 85 -6.70 -0.45 1.85
N TRP A 86 -6.62 0.31 0.76
CA TRP A 86 -6.96 1.74 0.76
C TRP A 86 -8.45 1.94 0.99
N GLN A 87 -8.83 2.82 1.91
CA GLN A 87 -10.23 3.09 2.24
C GLN A 87 -10.90 4.14 1.35
N THR A 88 -10.21 4.57 0.29
CA THR A 88 -10.73 5.36 -0.83
C THR A 88 -11.48 4.46 -1.82
N THR A 89 -10.78 3.75 -2.71
CA THR A 89 -11.34 2.87 -3.74
C THR A 89 -11.61 1.46 -3.23
N GLY A 90 -10.83 1.00 -2.24
CA GLY A 90 -10.88 -0.36 -1.72
C GLY A 90 -11.84 -0.59 -0.55
N ALA A 91 -12.61 0.41 -0.13
CA ALA A 91 -13.46 0.32 1.07
C ALA A 91 -14.52 -0.80 0.98
N ASP A 92 -15.21 -0.93 -0.15
CA ASP A 92 -16.23 -1.97 -0.31
C ASP A 92 -15.63 -3.36 -0.50
N LEU A 93 -14.47 -3.46 -1.15
CA LEU A 93 -13.69 -4.70 -1.24
C LEU A 93 -13.20 -5.15 0.14
N THR A 94 -12.77 -4.21 0.98
CA THR A 94 -12.40 -4.44 2.38
C THR A 94 -13.58 -5.01 3.16
N LYS A 95 -14.75 -4.37 3.08
CA LYS A 95 -15.98 -4.83 3.76
C LYS A 95 -16.34 -6.24 3.30
N ALA A 96 -16.32 -6.49 1.99
CA ALA A 96 -16.62 -7.80 1.43
C ALA A 96 -15.64 -8.88 1.90
N ALA A 97 -14.35 -8.59 1.92
CA ALA A 97 -13.31 -9.51 2.38
C ALA A 97 -13.50 -9.87 3.87
N VAL A 98 -13.73 -8.88 4.73
CA VAL A 98 -13.97 -9.09 6.17
C VAL A 98 -15.29 -9.85 6.42
N ALA A 99 -16.34 -9.56 5.65
CA ALA A 99 -17.64 -10.23 5.77
C ALA A 99 -17.57 -11.76 5.51
N THR A 100 -16.53 -12.25 4.85
CA THR A 100 -16.30 -13.70 4.69
C THR A 100 -16.02 -14.43 6.01
N GLY A 101 -15.63 -13.71 7.06
CA GLY A 101 -15.16 -14.28 8.32
C GLY A 101 -13.76 -14.91 8.26
N LYS A 102 -13.13 -14.94 7.08
CA LYS A 102 -11.79 -15.50 6.84
C LYS A 102 -10.68 -14.45 6.87
N VAL A 103 -11.04 -13.17 6.76
CA VAL A 103 -10.10 -12.04 6.79
C VAL A 103 -10.28 -11.26 8.08
N GLU A 104 -9.17 -10.93 8.71
CA GLU A 104 -9.11 -10.09 9.90
C GLU A 104 -8.51 -8.72 9.55
N ASN A 105 -9.12 -7.66 10.08
CA ASN A 105 -8.64 -6.29 9.94
C ASN A 105 -7.76 -5.93 11.16
N TYR A 106 -6.50 -5.64 10.89
CA TYR A 106 -5.47 -5.29 11.89
C TYR A 106 -5.37 -3.79 12.13
N GLY A 107 -6.33 -3.01 11.64
CA GLY A 107 -6.37 -1.55 11.79
C GLY A 107 -5.49 -0.82 10.77
N PRO A 108 -5.34 0.50 10.94
CA PRO A 108 -4.63 1.34 9.98
C PRO A 108 -3.12 1.12 10.01
N THR A 109 -2.46 1.35 8.87
CA THR A 109 -1.00 1.45 8.76
C THR A 109 -0.46 2.77 9.32
N GLY A 110 -1.31 3.73 9.67
CA GLY A 110 -0.92 5.09 10.05
C GLY A 110 -0.69 6.03 8.86
N VAL A 111 -0.64 5.48 7.64
CA VAL A 111 -0.54 6.26 6.40
C VAL A 111 -1.91 6.85 6.08
N LYS A 112 -1.92 8.16 5.83
CA LYS A 112 -3.11 8.89 5.35
C LYS A 112 -3.02 9.09 3.85
N VAL A 113 -4.11 8.75 3.17
CA VAL A 113 -4.19 8.76 1.72
C VAL A 113 -5.33 9.61 1.19
N THR A 114 -5.09 10.22 0.04
CA THR A 114 -6.10 10.92 -0.76
C THR A 114 -5.99 10.40 -2.17
N GLU A 115 -7.09 10.00 -2.80
CA GLU A 115 -7.13 9.62 -4.21
C GLU A 115 -8.24 10.38 -4.94
N GLY A 116 -8.05 10.63 -6.22
CA GLY A 116 -9.11 11.15 -7.05
C GLY A 116 -8.60 11.77 -8.34
N TRP A 117 -9.45 12.57 -8.95
CA TRP A 117 -9.12 13.24 -10.21
C TRP A 117 -8.23 14.45 -9.89
N TRP A 118 -6.98 14.37 -10.29
CA TRP A 118 -5.96 15.39 -10.05
C TRP A 118 -5.66 16.16 -11.34
N TYR A 119 -5.31 17.44 -11.19
CA TYR A 119 -5.00 18.32 -12.30
C TYR A 119 -3.76 19.17 -12.03
N THR A 120 -3.09 19.62 -13.10
CA THR A 120 -1.95 20.54 -12.97
C THR A 120 -2.40 21.99 -12.85
N ASP A 121 -1.55 22.87 -12.34
CA ASP A 121 -1.80 24.31 -12.38
C ASP A 121 -2.03 24.80 -13.82
N LYS A 122 -1.38 24.16 -14.80
CA LYS A 122 -1.61 24.44 -16.22
C LYS A 122 -3.03 24.09 -16.67
N THR A 123 -3.58 22.99 -16.16
CA THR A 123 -4.99 22.65 -16.38
C THR A 123 -5.91 23.69 -15.75
N LYS A 124 -5.58 24.20 -14.56
CA LYS A 124 -6.34 25.26 -13.88
C LYS A 124 -6.28 26.61 -14.60
N GLU A 125 -5.17 26.95 -15.24
CA GLU A 125 -5.06 28.12 -16.13
C GLU A 125 -6.01 27.99 -17.33
N ALA A 126 -6.05 26.81 -17.95
CA ALA A 126 -6.89 26.54 -19.12
C ALA A 126 -8.37 26.32 -18.76
N CYS A 127 -8.64 25.87 -17.53
CA CYS A 127 -9.96 25.64 -16.97
C CYS A 127 -10.11 26.34 -15.60
N PRO A 128 -10.33 27.67 -15.58
CA PRO A 128 -10.36 28.46 -14.34
C PRO A 128 -11.46 28.09 -13.35
N GLY A 129 -12.49 27.32 -13.77
CA GLY A 129 -13.57 26.86 -12.88
C GLY A 129 -13.18 25.73 -11.91
N LEU A 130 -12.07 25.03 -12.15
CA LEU A 130 -11.56 24.02 -11.22
C LEU A 130 -11.30 24.63 -9.82
N PRO A 131 -11.33 23.89 -8.70
CA PRO A 131 -11.51 22.45 -8.60
C PRO A 131 -12.96 22.01 -8.70
N ASP A 132 -13.93 22.90 -8.88
CA ASP A 132 -15.34 22.47 -9.02
C ASP A 132 -15.48 21.57 -10.24
N TRP A 133 -16.08 20.39 -10.05
CA TRP A 133 -16.25 19.41 -11.10
C TRP A 133 -17.18 19.91 -12.21
N GLU A 134 -18.08 20.85 -11.92
CA GLU A 134 -18.98 21.42 -12.93
C GLU A 134 -18.21 22.17 -14.02
N ALA A 135 -17.02 22.68 -13.72
CA ALA A 135 -16.15 23.31 -14.72
C ALA A 135 -15.79 22.35 -15.88
N LEU A 136 -15.76 21.04 -15.63
CA LEU A 136 -15.47 20.03 -16.66
C LEU A 136 -16.58 19.89 -17.71
N LYS A 137 -17.74 20.54 -17.52
CA LYS A 137 -18.79 20.65 -18.53
C LYS A 137 -18.57 21.81 -19.50
N GLU A 138 -17.73 22.77 -19.14
CA GLU A 138 -17.51 23.94 -19.97
C GLU A 138 -16.74 23.56 -21.24
N PRO A 139 -17.19 23.97 -22.44
CA PRO A 139 -16.54 23.61 -23.70
C PRO A 139 -15.05 23.98 -23.76
N GLY A 140 -14.66 25.09 -23.12
CA GLY A 140 -13.25 25.50 -23.02
C GLY A 140 -12.40 24.53 -22.19
N CYS A 141 -12.95 24.01 -21.09
CA CYS A 141 -12.28 23.01 -20.25
C CYS A 141 -12.18 21.66 -20.95
N VAL A 142 -13.26 21.22 -21.63
CA VAL A 142 -13.25 20.01 -22.46
C VAL A 142 -12.19 20.14 -23.55
N LYS A 143 -12.18 21.26 -24.27
CA LYS A 143 -11.22 21.55 -25.35
C LYS A 143 -9.77 21.55 -24.87
N ALA A 144 -9.52 22.10 -23.67
CA ALA A 144 -8.19 22.12 -23.07
C ALA A 144 -7.66 20.72 -22.74
N LEU A 145 -8.54 19.76 -22.48
CA LEU A 145 -8.20 18.38 -22.16
C LEU A 145 -8.23 17.45 -23.38
N GLU A 146 -8.69 17.91 -24.55
CA GLU A 146 -8.73 17.10 -25.77
C GLU A 146 -7.35 16.60 -26.18
N THR A 147 -7.32 15.40 -26.73
CA THR A 147 -6.20 14.87 -27.49
C THR A 147 -6.68 14.45 -28.88
N ALA A 148 -5.75 14.16 -29.79
CA ALA A 148 -6.11 13.65 -31.11
C ALA A 148 -6.96 12.37 -31.05
N GLU A 149 -6.79 11.55 -30.00
CA GLU A 149 -7.48 10.28 -29.81
C GLU A 149 -8.87 10.43 -29.17
N THR A 150 -9.07 11.50 -28.38
CA THR A 150 -10.31 11.67 -27.60
C THR A 150 -11.24 12.73 -28.17
N ALA A 151 -10.78 13.58 -29.09
CA ALA A 151 -11.60 14.64 -29.68
C ALA A 151 -12.91 14.09 -30.29
N PRO A 152 -14.06 14.76 -30.08
CA PRO A 152 -14.21 16.10 -29.47
C PRO A 152 -14.33 16.11 -27.94
N LYS A 153 -14.06 15.00 -27.25
CA LYS A 153 -14.11 14.91 -25.78
C LYS A 153 -12.74 15.15 -25.14
N GLY A 154 -12.77 15.69 -23.92
CA GLY A 154 -11.58 15.83 -23.09
C GLY A 154 -11.04 14.47 -22.68
N ARG A 155 -9.73 14.31 -22.55
CA ARG A 155 -9.12 13.09 -22.04
C ARG A 155 -9.08 13.13 -20.52
N PHE A 156 -9.52 12.03 -19.90
CA PHE A 156 -9.21 11.71 -18.51
C PHE A 156 -8.29 10.48 -18.47
N LEU A 157 -7.07 10.63 -17.94
CA LEU A 157 -6.13 9.51 -17.76
C LEU A 157 -6.39 8.84 -16.41
N ASP A 158 -7.06 7.68 -16.40
CA ASP A 158 -7.42 7.00 -15.16
C ASP A 158 -6.36 5.98 -14.69
N ALA A 159 -6.53 5.52 -13.46
CA ALA A 159 -5.73 4.44 -12.89
C ALA A 159 -5.86 3.12 -13.67
N PRO A 160 -5.05 2.10 -13.34
CA PRO A 160 -5.29 0.74 -13.78
C PRO A 160 -6.73 0.30 -13.48
N ALA A 161 -7.35 -0.44 -14.39
CA ALA A 161 -8.75 -0.81 -14.28
C ALA A 161 -9.06 -1.65 -13.01
N ASP A 162 -8.09 -2.41 -12.52
CA ASP A 162 -8.21 -3.24 -11.31
C ASP A 162 -8.21 -2.43 -10.01
N TRP A 163 -7.95 -1.12 -10.05
CA TRP A 163 -8.04 -0.23 -8.88
C TRP A 163 -9.48 0.14 -8.50
N ALA A 164 -10.47 -0.21 -9.34
CA ALA A 164 -11.88 0.00 -9.07
C ALA A 164 -12.23 1.47 -8.72
N THR A 165 -11.67 2.43 -9.47
CA THR A 165 -11.79 3.89 -9.24
C THR A 165 -13.23 4.43 -9.30
N GLY A 166 -14.13 3.72 -9.97
CA GLY A 166 -15.50 4.15 -10.24
C GLY A 166 -15.60 5.34 -11.21
N SER A 167 -14.51 5.71 -11.88
CA SER A 167 -14.45 6.91 -12.73
C SER A 167 -15.37 6.85 -13.94
N GLU A 168 -15.50 5.69 -14.60
CA GLU A 168 -16.38 5.52 -15.77
C GLU A 168 -17.84 5.85 -15.42
N LYS A 169 -18.36 5.18 -14.38
CA LYS A 169 -19.71 5.46 -13.85
C LYS A 169 -19.86 6.93 -13.43
N ARG A 170 -18.83 7.53 -12.81
CA ARG A 170 -18.87 8.94 -12.41
C ARG A 170 -18.98 9.87 -13.62
N ILE A 171 -18.23 9.63 -14.70
CA ILE A 171 -18.31 10.41 -15.94
C ILE A 171 -19.73 10.36 -16.52
N GLU A 172 -20.33 9.16 -16.55
CA GLU A 172 -21.69 8.95 -17.03
C GLU A 172 -22.74 9.65 -16.16
N ASP A 173 -22.73 9.41 -14.85
CA ASP A 173 -23.71 9.97 -13.90
C ASP A 173 -23.67 11.51 -13.89
N LEU A 174 -22.47 12.09 -13.99
CA LEU A 174 -22.24 13.53 -14.00
C LEU A 174 -22.41 14.17 -15.40
N LYS A 175 -22.60 13.35 -16.45
CA LYS A 175 -22.74 13.76 -17.85
C LYS A 175 -21.58 14.62 -18.33
N LEU A 176 -20.35 14.15 -18.10
CA LEU A 176 -19.14 14.86 -18.50
C LEU A 176 -18.71 14.45 -19.90
N ASP A 177 -18.28 15.41 -20.72
CA ASP A 177 -17.73 15.17 -22.06
C ASP A 177 -16.26 14.76 -21.98
N LEU A 178 -16.01 13.68 -21.25
CA LEU A 178 -14.69 13.09 -21.05
C LEU A 178 -14.64 11.67 -21.65
N THR A 179 -13.51 11.34 -22.25
CA THR A 179 -13.12 9.98 -22.63
C THR A 179 -12.09 9.49 -21.62
N LEU A 180 -12.42 8.41 -20.93
CA LEU A 180 -11.53 7.74 -19.99
C LEU A 180 -10.51 6.89 -20.74
N ILE A 181 -9.23 7.07 -20.43
CA ILE A 181 -8.12 6.23 -20.90
C ILE A 181 -7.48 5.59 -19.67
N SER A 182 -7.55 4.27 -19.55
CA SER A 182 -6.85 3.57 -18.47
C SER A 182 -5.35 3.53 -18.76
N SER A 183 -4.55 3.82 -17.73
CA SER A 183 -3.09 3.75 -17.79
C SER A 183 -2.54 2.31 -17.92
N GLY A 184 -3.31 1.29 -17.55
CA GLY A 184 -2.93 -0.12 -17.62
C GLY A 184 -1.91 -0.60 -16.58
N SER A 185 -1.10 0.29 -15.99
CA SER A 185 -0.25 -0.01 -14.84
C SER A 185 0.02 1.24 -13.98
N PRO A 186 0.35 1.10 -12.69
CA PRO A 186 0.69 2.25 -11.84
C PRO A 186 1.87 3.04 -12.41
N GLY A 187 2.92 2.36 -12.88
CA GLY A 187 4.08 3.02 -13.50
C GLY A 187 3.73 3.80 -14.76
N THR A 188 2.82 3.29 -15.61
CA THR A 188 2.36 4.00 -16.81
C THR A 188 1.56 5.26 -16.44
N LEU A 189 0.74 5.21 -15.39
CA LEU A 189 0.00 6.38 -14.90
C LEU A 189 0.98 7.50 -14.52
N ILE A 190 1.97 7.18 -13.69
CA ILE A 190 2.96 8.15 -13.22
C ILE A 190 3.79 8.70 -14.38
N ALA A 191 4.27 7.84 -15.28
CA ALA A 191 5.06 8.25 -16.44
C ALA A 191 4.29 9.18 -17.39
N ALA A 192 3.03 8.85 -17.69
CA ALA A 192 2.20 9.66 -18.57
C ALA A 192 1.86 11.03 -17.95
N THR A 193 1.52 11.06 -16.64
CA THR A 193 1.25 12.30 -15.92
C THR A 193 2.50 13.18 -15.83
N LYS A 194 3.65 12.59 -15.47
CA LYS A 194 4.94 13.30 -15.47
C LYS A 194 5.28 13.86 -16.85
N GLY A 195 5.08 13.07 -17.90
CA GLY A 195 5.34 13.51 -19.27
C GLY A 195 4.51 14.74 -19.67
N ALA A 196 3.23 14.80 -19.28
CA ALA A 196 2.38 15.97 -19.53
C ALA A 196 2.86 17.21 -18.74
N ILE A 197 3.24 17.01 -17.46
CA ILE A 197 3.83 18.08 -16.63
C ILE A 197 5.10 18.63 -17.28
N ASP A 198 6.03 17.77 -17.70
CA ASP A 198 7.31 18.16 -18.26
C ASP A 198 7.14 18.91 -19.61
N ARG A 199 6.08 18.62 -20.37
CA ARG A 199 5.73 19.34 -21.61
C ARG A 199 4.89 20.61 -21.39
N GLY A 200 4.46 20.88 -20.16
CA GLY A 200 3.57 22.01 -19.86
C GLY A 200 2.19 21.88 -20.52
N GLU A 201 1.70 20.65 -20.64
CA GLU A 201 0.38 20.33 -21.22
C GLU A 201 -0.69 20.26 -20.13
N PRO A 202 -1.91 20.79 -20.35
CA PRO A 202 -3.05 20.48 -19.51
C PRO A 202 -3.30 18.97 -19.42
N ILE A 203 -3.53 18.48 -18.20
CA ILE A 203 -3.88 17.09 -17.94
C ILE A 203 -4.86 16.99 -16.77
N LEU A 204 -5.83 16.08 -16.93
CA LEU A 204 -6.66 15.55 -15.86
C LEU A 204 -6.35 14.06 -15.75
N ALA A 205 -5.82 13.63 -14.60
CA ALA A 205 -5.38 12.25 -14.38
C ALA A 205 -5.86 11.72 -13.02
N TRP A 206 -5.88 10.42 -12.82
CA TRP A 206 -5.96 9.85 -11.48
C TRP A 206 -4.68 10.21 -10.72
N GLY A 207 -4.84 10.83 -9.56
CA GLY A 207 -3.74 11.17 -8.67
C GLY A 207 -3.99 10.66 -7.27
N TYR A 208 -2.91 10.51 -6.52
CA TYR A 208 -2.97 10.04 -5.14
C TYR A 208 -1.89 10.66 -4.26
N LEU A 209 -2.16 10.72 -2.96
CA LEU A 209 -1.21 11.12 -1.93
C LEU A 209 -1.10 9.96 -0.92
N PRO A 210 0.09 9.70 -0.36
CA PRO A 210 1.36 10.36 -0.64
C PRO A 210 1.96 9.91 -1.97
N HIS A 211 2.52 10.85 -2.74
CA HIS A 211 3.34 10.57 -3.93
C HIS A 211 4.14 11.83 -4.31
N PRO A 212 5.45 11.74 -4.58
CA PRO A 212 6.29 12.92 -4.87
C PRO A 212 5.78 13.79 -6.03
N LEU A 213 5.31 13.17 -7.12
CA LEU A 213 4.67 13.87 -8.25
C LEU A 213 3.53 14.81 -7.83
N TYR A 214 2.61 14.33 -7.00
CA TYR A 214 1.38 15.04 -6.63
C TYR A 214 1.58 15.96 -5.40
N ALA A 215 2.58 15.68 -4.56
CA ALA A 215 2.93 16.46 -3.37
C ALA A 215 3.35 17.92 -3.70
N LYS A 216 3.68 18.22 -4.95
CA LYS A 216 3.97 19.60 -5.42
C LYS A 216 2.71 20.47 -5.53
N ALA A 217 1.54 19.88 -5.71
CA ALA A 217 0.25 20.57 -5.72
C ALA A 217 -0.82 19.70 -5.02
N PRO A 218 -0.71 19.51 -3.69
CA PRO A 218 -1.53 18.55 -2.94
C PRO A 218 -3.01 18.94 -2.87
N GLN A 219 -3.34 20.19 -3.17
CA GLN A 219 -4.69 20.74 -3.24
C GLN A 219 -5.40 20.49 -4.58
N ASN A 220 -4.68 20.11 -5.64
CA ASN A 220 -5.23 20.08 -7.01
C ASN A 220 -6.04 18.82 -7.31
N PHE A 221 -7.05 18.55 -6.48
CA PHE A 221 -8.05 17.50 -6.71
C PHE A 221 -9.38 18.14 -7.11
N VAL A 222 -10.02 17.60 -8.14
CA VAL A 222 -11.37 17.98 -8.54
C VAL A 222 -12.34 17.61 -7.41
N GLN A 223 -13.15 18.58 -6.98
CA GLN A 223 -14.18 18.42 -5.97
C GLN A 223 -15.41 17.74 -6.56
N VAL A 224 -15.28 16.46 -6.92
CA VAL A 224 -16.41 15.62 -7.30
C VAL A 224 -17.30 15.31 -6.09
N PRO A 225 -18.58 14.96 -6.27
CA PRO A 225 -19.44 14.56 -5.17
C PRO A 225 -18.81 13.43 -4.33
N ASN A 226 -18.88 13.55 -3.00
CA ASN A 226 -18.30 12.63 -2.02
C ASN A 226 -16.77 12.50 -2.06
N PHE A 227 -16.05 13.46 -2.66
CA PHE A 227 -14.61 13.53 -2.53
C PHE A 227 -14.20 13.62 -1.05
N THR A 228 -13.24 12.81 -0.66
CA THR A 228 -12.72 12.73 0.71
C THR A 228 -11.21 12.72 0.67
N ARG A 229 -10.60 13.12 1.79
CA ARG A 229 -9.16 13.21 1.95
C ARG A 229 -8.74 12.51 3.23
N ASP A 230 -7.47 12.16 3.29
CA ASP A 230 -6.77 11.67 4.47
C ASP A 230 -7.46 10.43 5.11
N LEU A 231 -7.89 9.51 4.24
CA LEU A 231 -8.43 8.22 4.63
C LEU A 231 -7.32 7.26 5.04
N ASP A 232 -7.69 6.20 5.75
CA ASP A 232 -6.74 5.18 6.18
C ASP A 232 -6.40 4.19 5.07
N VAL A 233 -5.21 3.60 5.16
CA VAL A 233 -4.87 2.32 4.54
C VAL A 233 -4.88 1.26 5.62
N LEU A 234 -5.64 0.18 5.41
CA LEU A 234 -5.81 -0.88 6.40
C LEU A 234 -4.88 -2.07 6.13
N LYS A 235 -4.58 -2.76 7.23
CA LYS A 235 -3.86 -4.04 7.24
C LYS A 235 -4.88 -5.16 7.29
N LEU A 236 -4.88 -6.04 6.30
CA LEU A 236 -5.76 -7.20 6.26
C LEU A 236 -4.93 -8.48 6.22
N ALA A 237 -5.31 -9.46 7.01
CA ALA A 237 -4.63 -10.76 7.04
C ALA A 237 -5.61 -11.93 6.99
N ASN A 238 -5.16 -13.03 6.41
CA ASN A 238 -5.88 -14.29 6.47
C ASN A 238 -5.91 -14.79 7.92
N LYS A 239 -7.11 -14.97 8.48
CA LYS A 239 -7.30 -15.32 9.89
C LYS A 239 -6.66 -16.64 10.26
N GLU A 240 -6.76 -17.66 9.40
CA GLU A 240 -6.20 -18.98 9.69
C GLU A 240 -4.67 -19.00 9.54
N GLY A 241 -4.16 -18.34 8.50
CA GLY A 241 -2.73 -18.21 8.24
C GLY A 241 -2.02 -17.46 9.36
N PHE A 242 -2.53 -16.29 9.75
CA PHE A 242 -1.89 -15.43 10.75
C PHE A 242 -2.02 -15.93 12.19
N ALA A 243 -3.02 -16.77 12.51
CA ALA A 243 -3.12 -17.40 13.83
C ALA A 243 -1.92 -18.32 14.16
N LYS A 244 -1.14 -18.72 13.16
CA LYS A 244 0.01 -19.65 13.29
C LYS A 244 1.36 -18.93 13.44
N ILE A 245 1.41 -17.61 13.24
CA ILE A 245 2.64 -16.80 13.25
C ILE A 245 2.51 -15.61 14.22
N LYS A 246 2.65 -15.87 15.53
CA LYS A 246 2.27 -14.91 16.57
C LYS A 246 3.15 -13.65 16.56
N ILE A 247 4.45 -13.79 16.37
CA ILE A 247 5.36 -12.62 16.36
C ILE A 247 5.05 -11.75 15.13
N ALA A 248 4.83 -12.36 13.96
CA ALA A 248 4.39 -11.63 12.76
C ALA A 248 3.06 -10.90 13.00
N SER A 249 2.08 -11.54 13.62
CA SER A 249 0.79 -10.91 13.99
C SER A 249 0.97 -9.71 14.95
N THR A 250 1.84 -9.82 15.96
CA THR A 250 2.18 -8.71 16.86
C THR A 250 2.82 -7.54 16.11
N ILE A 251 3.80 -7.83 15.24
CA ILE A 251 4.44 -6.81 14.41
C ILE A 251 3.41 -6.15 13.51
N LEU A 252 2.52 -6.91 12.86
CA LEU A 252 1.49 -6.37 11.98
C LEU A 252 0.55 -5.43 12.74
N LYS A 253 0.14 -5.80 13.96
CA LYS A 253 -0.71 -4.97 14.82
C LYS A 253 -0.03 -3.64 15.15
N ASN A 254 1.25 -3.69 15.53
CA ASN A 254 2.03 -2.52 15.95
C ASN A 254 2.59 -1.70 14.77
N PHE A 255 2.62 -2.29 13.56
CA PHE A 255 3.16 -1.67 12.36
C PHE A 255 2.49 -0.32 12.12
N THR A 256 3.33 0.71 11.96
CA THR A 256 2.89 2.02 11.53
C THR A 256 3.94 2.76 10.70
N LEU A 257 3.51 3.49 9.69
CA LEU A 257 4.32 4.42 8.91
C LEU A 257 3.59 5.76 8.78
N THR A 258 4.35 6.83 8.60
CA THR A 258 3.81 8.15 8.24
C THR A 258 3.76 8.31 6.73
N SER A 259 2.86 9.18 6.23
CA SER A 259 2.77 9.49 4.80
C SER A 259 4.08 10.07 4.24
N GLU A 260 4.84 10.84 5.03
CA GLU A 260 6.16 11.37 4.65
C GLU A 260 7.19 10.25 4.45
N GLN A 261 7.20 9.24 5.34
CA GLN A 261 8.09 8.10 5.19
C GLN A 261 7.77 7.28 3.94
N VAL A 262 6.49 7.12 3.62
CA VAL A 262 6.06 6.46 2.38
C VAL A 262 6.47 7.28 1.15
N GLU A 263 6.22 8.59 1.14
CA GLU A 263 6.62 9.48 0.05
C GLU A 263 8.13 9.39 -0.23
N LYS A 264 8.95 9.41 0.84
CA LYS A 264 10.40 9.25 0.72
C LYS A 264 10.80 7.87 0.19
N GLY A 265 10.13 6.81 0.65
CA GLY A 265 10.33 5.45 0.13
C GLY A 265 10.02 5.34 -1.36
N MET A 266 8.94 5.99 -1.81
CA MET A 266 8.59 6.06 -3.23
C MET A 266 9.62 6.82 -4.05
N ALA A 267 10.11 7.96 -3.55
CA ALA A 267 11.19 8.71 -4.22
C ALA A 267 12.46 7.86 -4.35
N ASP A 268 12.81 7.10 -3.32
CA ASP A 268 13.95 6.17 -3.36
C ASP A 268 13.77 5.07 -4.42
N ILE A 269 12.54 4.64 -4.71
CA ILE A 269 12.23 3.65 -5.74
C ILE A 269 12.23 4.28 -7.14
N GLU A 270 11.42 5.32 -7.34
CA GLU A 270 11.15 5.88 -8.67
C GLU A 270 12.28 6.76 -9.19
N GLU A 271 12.89 7.57 -8.33
CA GLU A 271 13.99 8.47 -8.69
C GLU A 271 15.36 7.85 -8.33
N GLY A 272 15.43 7.15 -7.20
CA GLY A 272 16.64 6.49 -6.72
C GLY A 272 16.94 5.13 -7.37
N GLY A 273 15.96 4.53 -8.05
CA GLY A 273 16.13 3.24 -8.75
C GLY A 273 16.27 2.03 -7.81
N LEU A 274 15.91 2.18 -6.54
CA LEU A 274 15.89 1.07 -5.59
C LEU A 274 14.68 0.15 -5.83
N THR A 275 14.80 -1.13 -5.51
CA THR A 275 13.61 -1.97 -5.33
C THR A 275 12.87 -1.56 -4.05
N ALA A 276 11.60 -1.96 -3.91
CA ALA A 276 10.83 -1.71 -2.70
C ALA A 276 11.52 -2.28 -1.45
N GLU A 277 12.11 -3.47 -1.55
CA GLU A 277 12.90 -4.10 -0.48
C GLU A 277 14.14 -3.29 -0.14
N GLN A 278 14.88 -2.80 -1.12
CA GLN A 278 16.07 -1.97 -0.89
C GLN A 278 15.71 -0.64 -0.23
N ALA A 279 14.63 0.02 -0.67
CA ALA A 279 14.13 1.23 -0.03
C ALA A 279 13.66 0.96 1.41
N ALA A 280 12.96 -0.15 1.64
CA ALA A 280 12.56 -0.58 2.98
C ALA A 280 13.76 -0.82 3.91
N ARG A 281 14.82 -1.51 3.43
CA ARG A 281 16.07 -1.69 4.19
C ARG A 281 16.70 -0.36 4.56
N LYS A 282 16.82 0.55 3.60
CA LYS A 282 17.36 1.90 3.83
C LYS A 282 16.54 2.65 4.89
N TRP A 283 15.22 2.55 4.86
CA TRP A 283 14.36 3.13 5.89
C TRP A 283 14.61 2.47 7.26
N MET A 284 14.66 1.14 7.34
CA MET A 284 14.89 0.40 8.58
C MET A 284 16.21 0.75 9.26
N ASP A 285 17.29 0.87 8.49
CA ASP A 285 18.61 1.24 9.01
C ASP A 285 18.57 2.60 9.72
N GLY A 286 17.81 3.55 9.18
CA GLY A 286 17.58 4.87 9.78
C GLY A 286 16.54 4.92 10.91
N ASN A 287 15.75 3.85 11.09
CA ASN A 287 14.58 3.84 12.00
C ASN A 287 14.62 2.64 12.98
N THR A 288 15.82 2.21 13.38
CA THR A 288 16.03 0.99 14.18
C THR A 288 15.20 0.95 15.47
N ALA A 289 15.15 2.05 16.23
CA ALA A 289 14.37 2.11 17.46
C ALA A 289 12.86 1.94 17.21
N THR A 290 12.37 2.51 16.11
CA THR A 290 10.95 2.47 15.73
C THR A 290 10.51 1.05 15.40
N TRP A 291 11.18 0.38 14.45
CA TRP A 291 10.69 -0.92 14.00
C TRP A 291 10.94 -2.03 15.03
N LYS A 292 12.02 -1.95 15.82
CA LYS A 292 12.26 -2.92 16.91
C LYS A 292 11.21 -2.84 18.02
N ALA A 293 10.56 -1.68 18.19
CA ALA A 293 9.47 -1.56 19.15
C ALA A 293 8.24 -2.38 18.74
N TRP A 294 8.06 -2.69 17.45
CA TRP A 294 6.88 -3.41 16.96
C TRP A 294 6.86 -4.89 17.36
N SER A 295 8.02 -5.51 17.57
CA SER A 295 8.12 -6.91 18.02
C SER A 295 7.93 -7.09 19.52
N ASN A 296 7.82 -6.00 20.29
CA ASN A 296 7.58 -6.08 21.73
C ASN A 296 6.07 -6.26 21.98
N PRO A 297 5.68 -7.26 22.81
CA PRO A 297 4.28 -7.56 23.12
C PRO A 297 3.59 -6.50 23.98
#